data_AF-A0A7S9S7V8-F1
#
_entry.id   AF-A0A7S9S7V8-F1
#
_cell.length_a   1.000
_cell.length_b   1.000
_cell.length_c   1.000
_cell.angle_alpha   90.00
_cell.angle_beta   90.00
_cell.angle_gamma   90.00
#
_symmetry.space_group_name_H-M   'P 1'
#
loop_
_entity.id
_entity.type
_entity.pdbx_description
1 polymer ?
#
loop_
_entity_poly.entity_id
_entity_poly.type
_entity_poly.pdbx_seq_one_letter_code
_entity_poly.pdbx_strand_id
1 'polypeptide(L)'
;MKRRAYTLLELIFIVVILGVLSAVAIPRLFFSRSDATMANAKTQLAAIRSGISLRYNDNILQAKPGFPAKLDDGDPNKLFSKVIDIAIKDSGSKNGWHRISDDKYTFKLDGKVANFKYDKNSGDFSCSDSNDICKSLQ
;
A
#
# COMPACT_ATOMS: atom_id res chain seq x y z
N MET A 1 23.27 -36.90 37.68
CA MET A 1 22.78 -35.67 37.00
C MET A 1 21.45 -35.26 37.62
N LYS A 2 21.37 -34.11 38.30
CA LYS A 2 20.08 -33.59 38.80
C LYS A 2 19.34 -32.91 37.64
N ARG A 3 18.30 -33.56 37.13
CA ARG A 3 17.35 -32.90 36.21
C ARG A 3 16.50 -31.93 37.03
N ARG A 4 16.66 -30.63 36.81
CA ARG A 4 15.73 -29.63 37.33
C ARG A 4 14.47 -29.68 36.47
N ALA A 5 13.42 -30.30 36.98
CA ALA A 5 12.10 -30.14 36.41
C ALA A 5 11.54 -28.80 36.90
N TYR A 6 11.01 -27.99 35.98
CA TYR A 6 10.23 -26.81 36.33
C TYR A 6 9.02 -27.23 37.16
N THR A 7 8.68 -26.45 38.18
CA THR A 7 7.55 -26.78 39.05
C THR A 7 6.24 -26.59 38.28
N LEU A 8 5.22 -27.40 38.59
CA LEU A 8 3.88 -27.23 38.01
C LEU A 8 3.33 -25.81 38.21
N LEU A 9 3.63 -25.20 39.35
CA LEU A 9 3.20 -23.85 39.69
C LEU A 9 3.82 -22.79 38.77
N GLU A 10 5.09 -22.96 38.41
CA GLU A 10 5.80 -22.07 37.50
C GLU A 10 5.22 -22.13 36.09
N LEU A 11 4.88 -23.33 35.62
CA LEU A 11 4.18 -23.50 34.34
C LEU A 11 2.80 -22.82 34.33
N ILE A 12 2.03 -22.97 35.42
CA ILE A 12 0.71 -22.36 35.56
C ILE A 12 0.81 -20.83 35.54
N PHE A 13 1.76 -20.26 36.28
CA PHE A 13 1.95 -18.82 36.32
C PHE A 13 2.32 -18.25 34.93
N ILE A 14 3.17 -18.96 34.18
CA ILE A 14 3.55 -18.58 32.82
C ILE A 14 2.34 -18.55 31.88
N VAL A 15 1.50 -19.60 31.86
CA VAL A 15 0.34 -19.64 30.96
C VAL A 15 -0.72 -18.62 31.33
N VAL A 16 -0.88 -18.30 32.62
CA VAL A 16 -1.78 -17.23 33.08
C VAL A 16 -1.30 -15.87 32.60
N ILE A 17 0.00 -15.56 32.76
CA ILE A 17 0.57 -14.31 32.26
C ILE A 17 0.42 -14.21 30.74
N LEU A 18 0.78 -15.27 30.01
CA LEU A 18 0.62 -15.29 28.55
C LEU A 18 -0.84 -15.14 28.12
N GLY A 19 -1.79 -15.68 28.88
CA GLY A 19 -3.22 -15.49 28.66
C GLY A 19 -3.66 -14.02 28.77
N VAL A 20 -3.23 -13.33 29.83
CA VAL A 20 -3.56 -11.90 30.04
C VAL A 20 -2.90 -11.02 28.97
N LEU A 21 -1.61 -11.25 28.68
CA LEU A 21 -0.90 -10.50 27.64
C LEU A 21 -1.54 -10.68 26.26
N SER A 22 -1.96 -11.91 25.94
CA SER A 22 -2.63 -12.22 24.67
C SER A 22 -3.98 -11.50 24.54
N ALA A 23 -4.78 -11.46 25.61
CA ALA A 23 -6.09 -10.80 25.60
C ALA A 23 -6.01 -9.30 25.27
N VAL A 24 -4.98 -8.60 25.76
CA VAL A 24 -4.81 -7.15 25.52
C VAL A 24 -4.11 -6.85 24.19
N ALA A 25 -3.18 -7.71 23.75
CA ALA A 25 -2.39 -7.46 22.55
C ALA A 25 -3.15 -7.70 21.23
N ILE A 26 -4.01 -8.72 21.17
CA ILE A 26 -4.69 -9.15 19.94
C ILE A 26 -5.56 -8.03 19.31
N PRO A 27 -6.41 -7.30 20.06
CA PRO A 27 -7.29 -6.29 19.47
C PRO A 27 -6.54 -5.14 18.78
N ARG A 28 -5.38 -4.72 19.32
CA ARG A 28 -4.62 -3.58 18.78
C ARG A 28 -3.87 -3.90 17.48
N LEU A 29 -3.53 -5.16 17.24
CA LEU A 29 -2.79 -5.58 16.05
C LEU A 29 -3.62 -5.55 14.77
N PHE A 30 -4.95 -5.67 14.86
CA PHE A 30 -5.81 -5.66 13.68
C PHE A 30 -6.04 -4.24 13.15
N PHE A 31 -6.44 -3.30 14.01
CA PHE A 31 -6.70 -1.91 13.59
C PHE A 31 -5.44 -1.16 13.16
N SER A 32 -4.30 -1.39 13.83
CA SER A 32 -3.04 -0.73 13.47
C SER A 32 -2.51 -1.12 12.08
N ARG A 33 -2.81 -2.33 11.60
CA ARG A 33 -2.37 -2.79 10.27
C ARG A 33 -3.15 -2.14 9.14
N SER A 34 -4.48 -2.01 9.28
CA SER A 34 -5.31 -1.36 8.27
C SER A 34 -4.97 0.13 8.17
N ASP A 35 -4.80 0.79 9.31
CA ASP A 35 -4.42 2.20 9.38
C ASP A 35 -3.04 2.46 8.79
N ALA A 36 -2.05 1.62 9.12
CA ALA A 36 -0.72 1.72 8.53
C ALA A 36 -0.73 1.52 7.01
N THR A 37 -1.55 0.58 6.51
CA THR A 37 -1.69 0.34 5.07
C THR A 37 -2.34 1.54 4.37
N MET A 38 -3.36 2.14 4.98
CA MET A 38 -3.99 3.37 4.47
C MET A 38 -3.00 4.55 4.47
N ALA A 39 -2.25 4.76 5.55
CA ALA A 39 -1.25 5.82 5.63
C ALA A 39 -0.15 5.65 4.57
N ASN A 40 0.36 4.42 4.40
CA ASN A 40 1.33 4.10 3.35
C ASN A 40 0.75 4.36 1.95
N ALA A 41 -0.52 4.04 1.71
CA ALA A 41 -1.17 4.28 0.43
C ALA A 41 -1.29 5.77 0.10
N LYS A 42 -1.58 6.63 1.09
CA LYS A 42 -1.57 8.09 0.91
C LYS A 42 -0.18 8.60 0.52
N THR A 43 0.86 8.12 1.21
CA THR A 43 2.25 8.47 0.90
C THR A 43 2.63 8.02 -0.51
N GLN A 44 2.27 6.80 -0.89
CA GLN A 44 2.50 6.28 -2.24
C GLN A 44 1.75 7.08 -3.30
N LEU A 45 0.48 7.44 -3.05
CA LEU A 45 -0.32 8.26 -3.97
C LEU A 45 0.30 9.65 -4.17
N ALA A 46 0.76 10.29 -3.09
CA ALA A 46 1.46 11.56 -3.16
C ALA A 46 2.75 11.43 -4.00
N ALA A 47 3.53 10.36 -3.76
CA ALA A 47 4.76 10.08 -4.52
C ALA A 47 4.48 9.83 -6.02
N ILE A 48 3.43 9.09 -6.35
CA ILE A 48 3.01 8.84 -7.75
C ILE A 48 2.65 10.16 -8.42
N ARG A 49 1.82 11.00 -7.79
CA ARG A 49 1.42 12.30 -8.33
C ARG A 49 2.60 13.26 -8.49
N SER A 50 3.48 13.35 -7.51
CA SER A 50 4.70 14.16 -7.62
C SER A 50 5.62 13.63 -8.71
N GLY A 51 5.73 12.31 -8.84
CA GLY A 51 6.51 11.62 -9.85
C GLY A 51 6.03 11.90 -11.27
N ILE A 52 4.72 11.92 -11.49
CA ILE A 52 4.13 12.30 -12.78
C ILE A 52 4.52 13.73 -13.16
N SER A 53 4.38 14.68 -12.22
CA SER A 53 4.75 16.09 -12.44
C SER A 53 6.25 16.25 -12.69
N LEU A 54 7.09 15.51 -11.96
CA LEU A 54 8.54 15.51 -12.19
C LEU A 54 8.87 14.98 -13.58
N ARG A 55 8.24 13.88 -13.99
CA ARG A 55 8.47 13.29 -15.31
C ARG A 55 8.02 14.19 -16.45
N TYR A 56 6.94 14.95 -16.25
CA TYR A 56 6.53 16.00 -17.18
C TYR A 56 7.62 17.08 -17.33
N ASN A 57 8.22 17.53 -16.22
CA ASN A 57 9.32 18.49 -16.26
C ASN A 57 10.55 17.93 -16.99
N ASP A 58 10.94 16.68 -16.72
CA ASP A 58 12.03 16.00 -17.45
C ASP A 58 11.78 15.97 -18.96
N ASN A 59 10.54 15.68 -19.35
CA ASN A 59 10.13 15.60 -20.75
C ASN A 59 10.21 16.98 -21.44
N ILE A 60 9.87 18.06 -20.74
CA ILE A 60 10.05 19.42 -21.24
C ILE A 60 11.54 19.72 -21.48
N LEU A 61 12.41 19.36 -20.54
CA LEU A 61 13.86 19.57 -20.68
C LEU A 61 14.45 18.81 -21.88
N GLN A 62 13.83 17.69 -22.26
CA GLN A 62 14.19 16.90 -23.44
C GLN A 62 13.51 17.37 -24.72
N ALA A 63 12.86 18.53 -24.72
CA ALA A 63 12.08 19.07 -25.84
C ALA A 63 10.95 18.14 -26.35
N LYS A 64 10.38 17.33 -25.46
CA LYS A 64 9.26 16.42 -25.72
C LYS A 64 8.10 16.71 -24.75
N PRO A 65 7.44 17.88 -24.84
CA PRO A 65 6.42 18.27 -23.86
C PRO A 65 5.27 17.25 -23.82
N GLY A 66 4.97 16.75 -22.63
CA GLY A 66 3.90 15.78 -22.42
C GLY A 66 4.09 14.95 -21.16
N PHE A 67 2.99 14.48 -20.59
CA PHE A 67 3.03 13.54 -19.47
C PHE A 67 3.48 12.16 -19.96
N PRO A 68 4.04 11.31 -19.06
CA PRO A 68 4.45 9.96 -19.44
C PRO A 68 3.28 9.17 -20.03
N ALA A 69 3.50 8.46 -21.14
CA ALA A 69 2.42 7.69 -21.78
C ALA A 69 1.91 6.52 -20.92
N LYS A 70 2.76 6.03 -19.99
CA LYS A 70 2.47 4.93 -19.05
C LYS A 70 3.18 5.22 -17.73
N LEU A 71 2.62 4.70 -16.63
CA LEU A 71 3.22 4.84 -15.30
C LEU A 71 4.17 3.66 -14.95
N ASP A 72 4.07 2.54 -15.65
CA ASP A 72 4.97 1.38 -15.52
C ASP A 72 5.10 0.59 -16.83
N ASP A 73 5.95 -0.45 -16.80
CA ASP A 73 6.18 -1.39 -17.91
C ASP A 73 5.29 -2.65 -17.82
N GLY A 74 4.38 -2.70 -16.85
CA GLY A 74 3.54 -3.86 -16.58
C GLY A 74 4.21 -5.04 -15.87
N ASP A 75 5.43 -4.86 -15.35
CA ASP A 75 6.08 -5.83 -14.46
C ASP A 75 5.34 -5.84 -13.10
N PRO A 76 4.76 -6.98 -12.66
CA PRO A 76 4.09 -7.09 -11.37
C PRO A 76 4.98 -6.80 -10.16
N ASN A 77 6.31 -6.79 -10.32
CA ASN A 77 7.23 -6.45 -9.25
C ASN A 77 7.54 -4.95 -9.17
N LYS A 78 7.12 -4.15 -10.17
CA LYS A 78 7.59 -2.77 -10.35
C LYS A 78 6.49 -1.84 -10.87
N LEU A 79 5.37 -1.76 -10.16
CA LEU A 79 4.34 -0.76 -10.42
C LEU A 79 4.89 0.65 -10.22
N PHE A 80 4.39 1.57 -11.05
CA PHE A 80 4.75 2.99 -11.09
C PHE A 80 6.24 3.30 -11.36
N SER A 81 7.01 2.33 -11.85
CA SER A 81 8.47 2.45 -12.07
C SER A 81 8.90 3.53 -13.08
N LYS A 82 7.98 4.12 -13.85
CA LYS A 82 8.28 5.27 -14.72
C LYS A 82 8.18 6.63 -14.02
N VAL A 83 7.61 6.67 -12.82
CA VAL A 83 7.31 7.91 -12.10
C VAL A 83 7.81 7.94 -10.66
N ILE A 84 8.05 6.79 -10.03
CA ILE A 84 8.65 6.72 -8.69
C ILE A 84 9.93 5.87 -8.70
N ASP A 85 10.92 6.25 -7.89
CA ASP A 85 12.20 5.54 -7.80
C ASP A 85 12.08 4.19 -7.10
N ILE A 86 11.27 4.14 -6.03
CA ILE A 86 10.98 2.91 -5.28
C ILE A 86 9.68 2.34 -5.83
N ALA A 87 9.82 1.44 -6.80
CA ALA A 87 8.67 0.79 -7.42
C ALA A 87 7.85 -0.01 -6.39
N ILE A 88 6.53 -0.02 -6.57
CA ILE A 88 5.59 -0.72 -5.70
C ILE A 88 5.37 -2.13 -6.26
N LYS A 89 5.43 -3.15 -5.39
CA LYS A 89 5.07 -4.52 -5.80
C LYS A 89 3.55 -4.64 -5.93
N ASP A 90 3.09 -5.26 -7.01
CA ASP A 90 1.67 -5.55 -7.23
C ASP A 90 1.14 -6.52 -6.15
N SER A 91 0.02 -6.16 -5.53
CA SER A 91 -0.62 -6.91 -4.46
C SER A 91 -1.53 -8.04 -4.94
N GLY A 92 -1.89 -8.07 -6.23
CA GLY A 92 -2.85 -8.98 -6.81
C GLY A 92 -4.18 -8.94 -6.05
N SER A 93 -4.53 -10.03 -5.38
CA SER A 93 -5.77 -10.14 -4.60
C SER A 93 -5.67 -9.64 -3.15
N LYS A 94 -4.48 -9.27 -2.68
CA LYS A 94 -4.19 -8.80 -1.31
C LYS A 94 -4.35 -7.29 -1.18
N ASN A 95 -4.27 -6.79 0.06
CA ASN A 95 -4.26 -5.35 0.34
C ASN A 95 -3.05 -4.68 -0.33
N GLY A 96 -3.28 -3.56 -1.02
CA GLY A 96 -2.26 -2.82 -1.77
C GLY A 96 -2.71 -2.40 -3.17
N TRP A 97 -1.73 -1.95 -3.96
CA TRP A 97 -1.91 -1.54 -5.35
C TRP A 97 -1.86 -2.72 -6.30
N HIS A 98 -2.76 -2.73 -7.27
CA HIS A 98 -2.83 -3.72 -8.33
C HIS A 98 -3.09 -3.03 -9.68
N ARG A 99 -2.42 -3.48 -10.74
CA ARG A 99 -2.62 -2.96 -12.09
C ARG A 99 -3.70 -3.74 -12.83
N ILE A 100 -4.66 -3.03 -13.42
CA ILE A 100 -5.68 -3.61 -14.32
C ILE A 100 -5.25 -3.45 -15.79
N SER A 101 -4.84 -2.24 -16.18
CA SER A 101 -4.41 -1.90 -17.54
C SER A 101 -3.35 -0.79 -17.50
N ASP A 102 -2.87 -0.34 -18.66
CA ASP A 102 -1.86 0.73 -18.78
C ASP A 102 -2.27 2.04 -18.08
N ASP A 103 -3.57 2.31 -17.97
CA ASP A 103 -4.16 3.54 -17.44
C ASP A 103 -5.04 3.31 -16.21
N LYS A 104 -5.19 2.07 -15.74
CA LYS A 104 -6.11 1.73 -14.64
C LYS A 104 -5.44 0.90 -13.57
N TYR A 105 -5.64 1.33 -12.34
CA TYR A 105 -5.07 0.74 -11.14
C TYR A 105 -6.15 0.61 -10.09
N THR A 106 -5.97 -0.33 -9.17
CA THR A 106 -6.83 -0.47 -8.00
C THR A 106 -6.00 -0.44 -6.75
N PHE A 107 -6.55 0.19 -5.72
CA PHE A 107 -6.07 0.04 -4.37
C PHE A 107 -7.09 -0.75 -3.55
N LYS A 108 -6.68 -1.87 -2.97
CA LYS A 108 -7.54 -2.72 -2.13
C LYS A 108 -7.13 -2.63 -0.67
N LEU A 109 -8.11 -2.52 0.21
CA LEU A 109 -7.93 -2.60 1.65
C LEU A 109 -9.16 -3.25 2.29
N ASP A 110 -8.95 -4.36 2.99
CA ASP A 110 -9.98 -5.06 3.80
C ASP A 110 -11.27 -5.34 3.01
N GLY A 111 -11.10 -5.81 1.77
CA GLY A 111 -12.21 -6.17 0.88
C GLY A 111 -12.84 -5.00 0.11
N LYS A 112 -12.55 -3.76 0.49
CA LYS A 112 -12.96 -2.56 -0.25
C LYS A 112 -11.93 -2.25 -1.35
N VAL A 113 -12.40 -1.73 -2.48
CA VAL A 113 -11.57 -1.44 -3.66
C VAL A 113 -11.82 0.00 -4.11
N ALA A 114 -10.75 0.74 -4.39
CA ALA A 114 -10.80 2.04 -5.05
C ALA A 114 -10.14 1.96 -6.42
N ASN A 115 -10.88 2.34 -7.46
CA ASN A 115 -10.43 2.36 -8.84
C ASN A 115 -9.79 3.71 -9.16
N PHE A 116 -8.54 3.67 -9.61
CA PHE A 116 -7.78 4.81 -10.08
C PHE A 116 -7.62 4.76 -11.58
N LYS A 117 -7.71 5.94 -12.20
CA LYS A 117 -7.45 6.13 -13.62
C LYS A 117 -6.35 7.17 -13.79
N TYR A 118 -5.45 6.88 -14.72
CA TYR A 118 -4.44 7.81 -15.20
C TYR A 118 -4.89 8.44 -16.52
N ASP A 119 -4.86 9.76 -16.61
CA ASP A 119 -5.06 10.50 -17.86
C ASP A 119 -3.72 11.10 -18.33
N LYS A 120 -3.16 10.52 -19.40
CA LYS A 120 -1.91 10.98 -20.03
C LYS A 120 -1.99 12.39 -20.64
N ASN A 121 -3.19 12.94 -20.84
CA ASN A 121 -3.33 14.28 -21.43
C ASN A 121 -3.25 15.36 -20.34
N SER A 122 -3.86 15.11 -19.18
CA SER A 122 -3.89 16.04 -18.05
C SER A 122 -2.84 15.74 -16.98
N GLY A 123 -2.25 14.54 -16.99
CA GLY A 123 -1.39 14.05 -15.92
C GLY A 123 -2.15 13.63 -14.66
N ASP A 124 -3.49 13.65 -14.70
CA ASP A 124 -4.30 13.34 -13.54
C ASP A 124 -4.22 11.86 -13.20
N PHE A 125 -3.96 11.58 -11.93
CA PHE A 125 -4.06 10.25 -11.34
C PHE A 125 -5.01 10.33 -10.14
N SER A 126 -6.28 10.04 -10.42
CA SER A 126 -7.37 10.20 -9.48
C SER A 126 -8.18 8.93 -9.37
N CYS A 127 -8.81 8.79 -8.20
CA CYS A 127 -9.77 7.73 -7.98
C CYS A 127 -11.14 8.18 -8.52
N SER A 128 -11.76 7.33 -9.33
CA SER A 128 -12.98 7.63 -10.09
C SER A 128 -14.27 7.20 -9.37
N ASP A 129 -14.15 6.59 -8.18
CA ASP A 129 -15.29 6.05 -7.44
C ASP A 129 -15.82 7.03 -6.38
N SER A 130 -17.11 6.98 -6.07
CA SER A 130 -17.71 7.77 -4.97
C SER A 130 -17.58 7.09 -3.59
N ASN A 131 -16.69 6.10 -3.45
CA ASN A 131 -16.60 5.24 -2.27
C ASN A 131 -15.76 5.83 -1.13
N ASP A 132 -15.92 5.29 0.08
CA ASP A 132 -15.27 5.82 1.28
C ASP A 132 -13.74 5.71 1.24
N ILE A 133 -13.19 4.70 0.58
CA ILE A 133 -11.73 4.56 0.43
C ILE A 133 -11.18 5.65 -0.48
N CYS A 134 -11.87 5.95 -1.57
CA CYS A 134 -11.53 7.04 -2.48
C CYS A 134 -11.44 8.37 -1.74
N LYS A 135 -12.47 8.69 -0.94
CA LYS A 135 -12.51 9.88 -0.09
C LYS A 135 -11.45 9.88 1.00
N SER A 136 -11.10 8.71 1.52
CA SER A 136 -10.07 8.58 2.55
C SER A 136 -8.66 8.74 1.98
N LEU A 137 -8.46 8.47 0.68
CA LEU A 137 -7.17 8.57 0.00
C LEU A 137 -6.92 9.94 -0.64
N GLN A 138 -7.98 10.69 -0.96
CA GLN A 138 -7.91 12.07 -1.45
C GLN A 138 -7.61 13.05 -0.31
#